data_AF-A0A943TXZ5-F1
#
_entry.id   AF-A0A943TXZ5-F1
#
_cell.length_a   1.000
_cell.length_b   1.000
_cell.length_c   1.000
_cell.angle_alpha   90.00
_cell.angle_beta   90.00
_cell.angle_gamma   90.00
#
_symmetry.space_group_name_H-M   'P 1'
#
loop_
_entity.id
_entity.type
_entity.pdbx_description
1 polymer ?
#
loop_
_entity_poly.entity_id
_entity_poly.type
_entity_poly.pdbx_seq_one_letter_code
_entity_poly.pdbx_strand_id
1 'polypeptide(L)'
;MLKKHLAPALLLCAGLLLSACGAAEAPGSAQSLSADLDGDGQEETVEYSVFSPEGAPGSRCSLSIDGVSVDESLAEQGFNAVNVHAECAVVDLDTADGYVELAVLEDGQSADYYTNFIRFDGEGAVYLGRVPGLIGDTGYFPVTVNGDGSVTASILSGVLQNWAFAADYVLTDNGLELVEQDFYTDERYKTEDKEALIDLSAYDAPDDGAERQVIKAGSAFSLYGEGGSWDAGEGAHGAWALAEDTSGAQYYLKVRELSEIEDATGAWVEASDAISGLSLHG
;
A
#
# COMPACT_ATOMS: atom_id res chain seq x y z
N MET A 1 -28.00 -15.33 -76.60
CA MET A 1 -27.72 -16.13 -75.39
C MET A 1 -26.80 -17.29 -75.77
N LEU A 2 -25.74 -17.47 -74.97
CA LEU A 2 -24.70 -18.52 -75.01
C LEU A 2 -23.74 -18.58 -76.22
N LYS A 3 -22.46 -18.27 -75.93
CA LYS A 3 -21.19 -18.80 -76.48
C LYS A 3 -20.08 -17.91 -75.88
N LYS A 4 -19.09 -18.35 -75.09
CA LYS A 4 -17.96 -19.28 -75.33
C LYS A 4 -17.13 -19.27 -74.01
N HIS A 5 -16.77 -20.40 -73.41
CA HIS A 5 -15.59 -21.25 -73.62
C HIS A 5 -14.25 -20.80 -72.95
N LEU A 6 -13.67 -21.77 -72.23
CA LEU A 6 -12.25 -22.05 -71.92
C LEU A 6 -11.46 -21.19 -70.89
N ALA A 7 -11.00 -21.88 -69.83
CA ALA A 7 -9.70 -21.69 -69.16
C ALA A 7 -8.61 -22.48 -69.96
N PRO A 8 -7.27 -22.48 -69.66
CA PRO A 8 -6.54 -22.04 -68.44
C PRO A 8 -5.12 -21.40 -68.68
N ALA A 9 -4.35 -21.27 -67.57
CA ALA A 9 -2.87 -21.30 -67.43
C ALA A 9 -2.10 -19.99 -67.11
N LEU A 10 -1.70 -19.90 -65.82
CA LEU A 10 -0.35 -19.64 -65.25
C LEU A 10 0.65 -18.74 -66.02
N LEU A 11 1.12 -17.65 -65.37
CA LEU A 11 2.56 -17.40 -65.21
C LEU A 11 2.88 -16.44 -64.04
N LEU A 12 3.91 -16.86 -63.30
CA LEU A 12 4.64 -16.25 -62.19
C LEU A 12 5.31 -14.90 -62.53
N CYS A 13 5.39 -13.95 -61.58
CA CYS A 13 6.62 -13.55 -60.84
C CYS A 13 6.67 -12.07 -60.37
N ALA A 14 7.26 -11.91 -59.18
CA ALA A 14 7.89 -10.74 -58.55
C ALA A 14 6.94 -9.58 -58.15
N GLY A 15 6.90 -9.10 -56.91
CA GLY A 15 7.88 -9.09 -55.84
C GLY A 15 7.91 -7.66 -55.30
N LEU A 16 7.38 -7.43 -54.10
CA LEU A 16 7.63 -6.20 -53.35
C LEU A 16 7.57 -6.47 -51.85
N LEU A 17 8.75 -6.37 -51.25
CA LEU A 17 8.98 -6.18 -49.83
C LEU A 17 8.54 -4.76 -49.44
N LEU A 18 7.61 -4.65 -48.50
CA LEU A 18 7.56 -3.60 -47.48
C LEU A 18 7.32 -4.35 -46.16
N SER A 19 8.34 -4.57 -45.34
CA SER A 19 8.93 -3.62 -44.38
C SER A 19 7.95 -3.23 -43.28
N ALA A 20 8.32 -3.65 -42.07
CA ALA A 20 7.71 -3.44 -40.77
C ALA A 20 6.84 -2.19 -40.60
N CYS A 21 5.64 -2.40 -40.07
CA CYS A 21 5.00 -1.47 -39.15
C CYS A 21 4.51 -2.29 -37.96
N GLY A 22 4.82 -1.82 -36.75
CA GLY A 22 4.67 -2.56 -35.51
C GLY A 22 3.29 -3.16 -35.33
N ALA A 23 3.25 -4.32 -34.69
CA ALA A 23 2.04 -4.77 -34.03
C ALA A 23 1.62 -3.63 -33.08
N ALA A 24 0.48 -2.99 -33.36
CA ALA A 24 -0.15 -2.11 -32.41
C ALA A 24 -0.38 -2.94 -31.13
N GLU A 25 0.13 -2.45 -30.01
CA GLU A 25 -0.23 -2.96 -28.70
C GLU A 25 -1.76 -2.99 -28.60
N ALA A 26 -2.29 -4.07 -28.05
CA ALA A 26 -3.73 -4.20 -27.84
C ALA A 26 -4.20 -2.98 -27.04
N PRO A 27 -5.34 -2.36 -27.39
CA PRO A 27 -5.88 -1.28 -26.58
C PRO A 27 -6.08 -1.83 -25.17
N GLY A 28 -5.50 -1.14 -24.19
CA GLY A 28 -5.73 -1.47 -22.79
C GLY A 28 -7.22 -1.44 -22.46
N SER A 29 -7.61 -2.13 -21.40
CA SER A 29 -8.99 -2.11 -20.91
C SER A 29 -9.42 -0.67 -20.64
N ALA A 30 -10.58 -0.30 -21.18
CA ALA A 30 -11.25 0.95 -20.89
C ALA A 30 -12.56 0.66 -20.18
N GLN A 31 -12.81 1.40 -19.11
CA GLN A 31 -14.03 1.40 -18.32
C GLN A 31 -14.71 2.76 -18.49
N SER A 32 -16.04 2.76 -18.51
CA SER A 32 -16.82 3.96 -18.36
C SER A 32 -17.90 3.71 -17.31
N LEU A 33 -18.06 4.65 -16.39
CA LEU A 33 -19.07 4.62 -15.34
C LEU A 33 -19.71 6.01 -15.18
N SER A 34 -20.91 6.05 -14.62
CA SER A 34 -21.64 7.28 -14.32
C SER A 34 -22.05 7.29 -12.85
N ALA A 35 -21.81 8.40 -12.16
CA ALA A 35 -22.18 8.62 -10.77
C ALA A 35 -22.25 10.13 -10.47
N ASP A 36 -23.09 10.53 -9.51
CA ASP A 36 -23.11 11.88 -8.93
C ASP A 36 -21.93 11.99 -7.95
N LEU A 37 -20.80 12.54 -8.43
CA LEU A 37 -19.54 12.58 -7.70
C LEU A 37 -19.45 13.79 -6.76
N ASP A 38 -20.11 14.89 -7.10
CA ASP A 38 -20.06 16.15 -6.34
C ASP A 38 -21.32 16.45 -5.52
N GLY A 39 -22.35 15.61 -5.64
CA GLY A 39 -23.59 15.70 -4.87
C GLY A 39 -24.59 16.74 -5.40
N ASP A 40 -24.41 17.22 -6.63
CA ASP A 40 -25.30 18.23 -7.23
C ASP A 40 -26.61 17.64 -7.80
N GLY A 41 -26.70 16.30 -7.86
CA GLY A 41 -27.85 15.56 -8.37
C GLY A 41 -27.84 15.28 -9.88
N GLN A 42 -26.77 15.65 -10.60
CA GLN A 42 -26.44 15.17 -11.94
C GLN A 42 -25.39 14.06 -11.83
N GLU A 43 -25.32 13.18 -12.84
CA GLU A 43 -24.26 12.17 -12.88
C GLU A 43 -23.13 12.66 -13.79
N GLU A 44 -21.90 12.62 -13.29
CA GLU A 44 -20.69 12.78 -14.08
C GLU A 44 -20.35 11.47 -14.79
N THR A 45 -19.79 11.58 -15.99
CA THR A 45 -19.26 10.44 -16.73
C THR A 45 -17.76 10.31 -16.52
N VAL A 46 -17.35 9.20 -15.91
CA VAL A 46 -15.95 8.84 -15.72
C VAL A 46 -15.51 7.90 -16.83
N GLU A 47 -14.41 8.22 -17.49
CA GLU A 47 -13.75 7.35 -18.45
C GLU A 47 -12.35 7.02 -17.90
N TYR A 48 -12.10 5.73 -17.67
CA TYR A 48 -10.87 5.22 -17.10
C TYR A 48 -10.22 4.26 -18.10
N SER A 49 -8.93 4.40 -18.36
CA SER A 49 -8.21 3.48 -19.25
C SER A 49 -6.82 3.17 -18.71
N VAL A 50 -6.36 1.94 -18.94
CA VAL A 50 -5.02 1.51 -18.55
C VAL A 50 -4.11 1.46 -19.76
N PHE A 51 -2.89 1.96 -19.63
CA PHE A 51 -1.87 1.92 -20.69
C PHE A 51 -0.49 1.63 -20.12
N SER A 52 0.42 1.15 -20.97
CA SER A 52 1.82 0.94 -20.63
C SER A 52 2.66 2.02 -21.31
N PRO A 53 3.20 3.01 -20.58
CA PRO A 53 4.04 4.05 -21.18
C PRO A 53 5.32 3.46 -21.79
N GLU A 54 5.65 3.88 -23.02
CA GLU A 54 6.88 3.45 -23.69
C GLU A 54 8.12 3.87 -22.88
N GLY A 55 8.99 2.91 -22.55
CA GLY A 55 10.24 3.17 -21.83
C GLY A 55 10.11 3.35 -20.32
N ALA A 56 8.93 3.16 -19.73
CA ALA A 56 8.73 3.15 -18.29
C ALA A 56 8.16 1.79 -17.81
N PRO A 57 8.61 1.27 -16.65
CA PRO A 57 8.08 0.03 -16.12
C PRO A 57 6.66 0.23 -15.56
N GLY A 58 5.83 -0.78 -15.84
CA GLY A 58 4.49 -0.94 -15.29
C GLY A 58 3.39 -0.16 -16.01
N SER A 59 2.13 -0.52 -15.75
CA SER A 59 0.97 0.18 -16.30
C SER A 59 0.69 1.48 -15.54
N ARG A 60 -0.04 2.38 -16.20
CA ARG A 60 -0.59 3.65 -15.69
C ARG A 60 -2.06 3.75 -16.09
N CYS A 61 -2.79 4.64 -15.45
CA CYS A 61 -4.15 4.98 -15.85
C CYS A 61 -4.21 6.36 -16.51
N SER A 62 -5.22 6.56 -17.36
CA SER A 62 -5.71 7.86 -17.79
C SER A 62 -7.18 7.98 -17.36
N LEU A 63 -7.52 9.14 -16.83
CA LEU A 63 -8.83 9.47 -16.27
C LEU A 63 -9.37 10.75 -16.91
N SER A 64 -10.61 10.69 -17.38
CA SER A 64 -11.42 11.87 -17.69
C SER A 64 -12.75 11.85 -16.96
N ILE A 65 -13.21 13.04 -16.60
CA ILE A 65 -14.52 13.30 -16.00
C ILE A 65 -15.24 14.26 -16.94
N ASP A 66 -16.42 13.88 -17.41
CA ASP A 66 -17.20 14.60 -18.44
C ASP A 66 -16.40 14.93 -19.71
N GLY A 67 -15.53 14.01 -20.10
CA GLY A 67 -14.65 14.14 -21.26
C GLY A 67 -13.49 15.13 -21.08
N VAL A 68 -13.30 15.67 -19.87
CA VAL A 68 -12.14 16.49 -19.51
C VAL A 68 -11.11 15.61 -18.80
N SER A 69 -9.91 15.51 -19.37
CA SER A 69 -8.81 14.77 -18.74
C SER A 69 -8.34 15.50 -17.47
N VAL A 70 -8.11 14.73 -16.41
CA VAL A 70 -7.65 15.22 -15.10
C VAL A 70 -6.24 14.76 -14.75
N ASP A 71 -5.57 14.02 -15.66
CA ASP A 71 -4.29 13.35 -15.42
C ASP A 71 -3.17 14.31 -14.99
N GLU A 72 -3.05 15.47 -15.67
CA GLU A 72 -1.99 16.46 -15.36
C GLU A 72 -2.20 17.07 -13.97
N SER A 73 -3.44 17.46 -13.64
CA SER A 73 -3.78 18.02 -12.33
C SER A 73 -3.53 17.02 -11.20
N LEU A 74 -3.92 15.76 -11.38
CA LEU A 74 -3.68 14.71 -10.40
C LEU A 74 -2.19 14.45 -10.20
N ALA A 75 -1.40 14.43 -11.29
CA ALA A 75 0.04 14.27 -11.20
C ALA A 75 0.72 15.44 -10.44
N GLU A 76 0.27 16.68 -10.63
CA GLU A 76 0.73 17.85 -9.87
C GLU A 76 0.42 17.75 -8.38
N GLN A 77 -0.67 17.06 -8.02
CA GLN A 77 -1.08 16.78 -6.64
C GLN A 77 -0.38 15.54 -6.05
N GLY A 78 0.48 14.87 -6.82
CA GLY A 78 1.28 13.73 -6.35
C GLY A 78 0.69 12.35 -6.62
N PHE A 79 -0.42 12.25 -7.38
CA PHE A 79 -0.92 10.97 -7.85
C PHE A 79 0.05 10.35 -8.86
N ASN A 80 0.54 9.14 -8.58
CA ASN A 80 1.49 8.43 -9.43
C ASN A 80 1.35 6.91 -9.25
N ALA A 81 0.15 6.39 -9.51
CA ALA A 81 -0.14 4.97 -9.38
C ALA A 81 0.57 4.13 -10.46
N VAL A 82 1.08 2.95 -10.11
CA VAL A 82 1.89 2.10 -10.98
C VAL A 82 1.39 0.65 -10.93
N ASN A 83 1.36 -0.04 -12.07
CA ASN A 83 0.73 -1.37 -12.16
C ASN A 83 -0.74 -1.32 -11.70
N VAL A 84 -1.47 -0.36 -12.26
CA VAL A 84 -2.89 -0.11 -11.94
C VAL A 84 -3.80 -1.22 -12.48
N HIS A 85 -4.91 -1.43 -11.78
CA HIS A 85 -5.95 -2.36 -12.18
C HIS A 85 -6.73 -1.84 -13.38
N ALA A 86 -7.37 -2.76 -14.10
CA ALA A 86 -8.16 -2.49 -15.31
C ALA A 86 -9.38 -1.60 -15.08
N GLU A 87 -9.83 -1.51 -13.84
CA GLU A 87 -11.04 -0.81 -13.41
C GLU A 87 -10.74 0.01 -12.15
N CYS A 88 -11.43 1.13 -11.99
CA CYS A 88 -11.58 1.85 -10.72
C CYS A 88 -12.96 1.55 -10.10
N ALA A 89 -13.08 1.82 -8.81
CA ALA A 89 -14.33 1.71 -8.08
C ALA A 89 -14.85 3.09 -7.66
N VAL A 90 -16.16 3.19 -7.46
CA VAL A 90 -16.83 4.35 -6.88
C VAL A 90 -17.11 4.04 -5.41
N VAL A 91 -16.71 4.93 -4.51
CA VAL A 91 -16.78 4.75 -3.05
C VAL A 91 -17.24 6.03 -2.38
N ASP A 92 -17.92 5.92 -1.25
CA ASP A 92 -18.36 7.07 -0.45
C ASP A 92 -17.55 7.06 0.85
N LEU A 93 -16.52 7.93 0.92
CA LEU A 93 -15.66 8.02 2.10
C LEU A 93 -16.40 8.62 3.30
N ASP A 94 -17.23 9.63 3.08
CA ASP A 94 -18.03 10.32 4.11
C ASP A 94 -19.46 10.57 3.62
N THR A 95 -20.38 9.70 4.06
CA THR A 95 -21.79 9.72 3.65
C THR A 95 -22.53 11.00 4.05
N ALA A 96 -21.91 11.87 4.86
CA ALA A 96 -22.47 13.13 5.31
C ALA A 96 -22.07 14.34 4.46
N ASP A 97 -21.04 14.24 3.61
CA ASP A 97 -20.49 15.39 2.88
C ASP A 97 -21.06 15.55 1.45
N GLY A 98 -21.72 14.50 0.94
CA GLY A 98 -22.39 14.50 -0.36
C GLY A 98 -21.48 14.21 -1.54
N TYR A 99 -20.17 14.01 -1.31
CA TYR A 99 -19.22 13.62 -2.34
C TYR A 99 -19.16 12.09 -2.46
N VAL A 100 -18.77 11.64 -3.65
CA VAL A 100 -18.42 10.24 -3.91
C VAL A 100 -17.08 10.19 -4.63
N GLU A 101 -16.17 9.40 -4.10
CA GLU A 101 -14.80 9.27 -4.59
C GLU A 101 -14.60 8.13 -5.59
N LEU A 102 -13.52 8.25 -6.35
CA LEU A 102 -12.95 7.18 -7.14
C LEU A 102 -11.81 6.52 -6.37
N ALA A 103 -11.85 5.19 -6.29
CA ALA A 103 -10.78 4.35 -5.78
C ALA A 103 -10.02 3.70 -6.95
N VAL A 104 -8.74 4.05 -7.11
CA VAL A 104 -7.82 3.47 -8.10
C VAL A 104 -6.88 2.50 -7.42
N LEU A 105 -6.97 1.22 -7.82
CA LEU A 105 -6.20 0.13 -7.24
C LEU A 105 -4.87 -0.03 -7.99
N GLU A 106 -3.76 -0.18 -7.25
CA GLU A 106 -2.43 -0.43 -7.80
C GLU A 106 -1.73 -1.62 -7.12
N ASP A 107 -1.04 -2.43 -7.92
CA ASP A 107 -0.22 -3.55 -7.42
C ASP A 107 1.20 -3.11 -7.00
N GLY A 108 1.58 -1.86 -7.32
CA GLY A 108 2.91 -1.36 -7.05
C GLY A 108 3.99 -2.11 -7.85
N GLN A 109 5.27 -1.75 -7.64
CA GLN A 109 6.37 -2.39 -8.40
C GLN A 109 6.76 -3.76 -7.84
N SER A 110 6.54 -4.01 -6.54
CA SER A 110 6.98 -5.21 -5.85
C SER A 110 5.89 -5.83 -4.98
N ALA A 111 4.64 -5.87 -5.48
CA ALA A 111 3.45 -6.23 -4.69
C ALA A 111 3.21 -5.26 -3.52
N ASP A 112 3.52 -3.98 -3.76
CA ASP A 112 3.23 -2.89 -2.84
C ASP A 112 1.82 -2.38 -3.16
N TYR A 113 0.82 -3.11 -2.68
CA TYR A 113 -0.58 -2.83 -3.00
C TYR A 113 -1.04 -1.52 -2.35
N TYR A 114 -1.71 -0.65 -3.11
CA TYR A 114 -2.37 0.55 -2.59
C TYR A 114 -3.73 0.80 -3.24
N THR A 115 -4.60 1.47 -2.48
CA THR A 115 -5.82 2.08 -2.98
C THR A 115 -5.65 3.60 -2.92
N ASN A 116 -5.72 4.25 -4.07
CA ASN A 116 -5.62 5.69 -4.24
C ASN A 116 -7.04 6.29 -4.31
N PHE A 117 -7.29 7.40 -3.60
CA PHE A 117 -8.60 8.04 -3.56
C PHE A 117 -8.57 9.41 -4.24
N ILE A 118 -9.56 9.65 -5.10
CA ILE A 118 -9.71 10.89 -5.88
C ILE A 118 -11.15 11.38 -5.71
N ARG A 119 -11.31 12.66 -5.36
CA ARG A 119 -12.61 13.35 -5.29
C ARG A 119 -12.79 14.25 -6.50
N PHE A 120 -14.01 14.41 -6.98
CA PHE A 120 -14.37 15.50 -7.89
C PHE A 120 -15.16 16.54 -7.11
N ASP A 121 -14.75 17.81 -7.15
CA ASP A 121 -15.36 18.89 -6.37
C ASP A 121 -16.36 19.77 -7.16
N GLY A 122 -16.71 19.35 -8.38
CA GLY A 122 -17.52 20.09 -9.34
C GLY A 122 -16.72 20.97 -10.29
N GLU A 123 -15.47 21.32 -9.96
CA GLU A 123 -14.57 22.09 -10.82
C GLU A 123 -13.39 21.26 -11.34
N GLY A 124 -12.88 20.32 -10.54
CA GLY A 124 -11.75 19.49 -10.88
C GLY A 124 -11.59 18.26 -9.98
N ALA A 125 -10.58 17.44 -10.30
CA ALA A 125 -10.23 16.28 -9.50
C ALA A 125 -9.19 16.65 -8.42
N VAL A 126 -9.44 16.23 -7.19
CA VAL A 126 -8.61 16.40 -6.01
C VAL A 126 -8.08 15.03 -5.57
N TYR A 127 -6.76 14.88 -5.49
CA TYR A 127 -6.15 13.65 -4.97
C TYR A 127 -6.15 13.68 -3.44
N LEU A 128 -6.86 12.72 -2.83
CA LEU A 128 -6.99 12.62 -1.38
C LEU A 128 -5.90 11.76 -0.73
N GLY A 129 -4.97 11.22 -1.51
CA GLY A 129 -3.93 10.33 -1.01
C GLY A 129 -4.26 8.85 -1.24
N ARG A 130 -3.45 7.98 -0.63
CA ARG A 130 -3.54 6.53 -0.78
C ARG A 130 -3.31 5.82 0.54
N VAL A 131 -3.89 4.64 0.66
CA VAL A 131 -3.69 3.75 1.80
C VAL A 131 -3.14 2.40 1.33
N PRO A 132 -2.28 1.72 2.12
CA PRO A 132 -1.80 0.38 1.77
C PRO A 132 -2.94 -0.65 1.76
N GLY A 133 -2.90 -1.56 0.79
CA GLY A 133 -3.91 -2.59 0.56
C GLY A 133 -4.89 -2.28 -0.57
N LEU A 134 -5.74 -3.26 -0.90
CA LEU A 134 -6.74 -3.13 -1.96
C LEU A 134 -8.15 -3.13 -1.39
N ILE A 135 -8.99 -2.20 -1.86
CA ILE A 135 -10.41 -2.24 -1.57
C ILE A 135 -11.06 -3.44 -2.26
N GLY A 136 -12.00 -4.10 -1.57
CA GLY A 136 -12.68 -5.29 -2.08
C GLY A 136 -11.86 -6.58 -1.99
N ASP A 137 -10.61 -6.52 -1.56
CA ASP A 137 -9.84 -7.70 -1.18
C ASP A 137 -10.30 -8.23 0.20
N THR A 138 -10.24 -9.54 0.36
CA THR A 138 -10.51 -10.25 1.63
C THR A 138 -9.25 -10.94 2.18
N GLY A 139 -8.12 -10.73 1.52
CA GLY A 139 -6.82 -11.25 1.87
C GLY A 139 -6.15 -10.53 3.03
N TYR A 140 -4.83 -10.38 2.93
CA TYR A 140 -3.98 -10.03 4.06
C TYR A 140 -4.02 -8.53 4.42
N PHE A 141 -4.41 -7.67 3.47
CA PHE A 141 -4.46 -6.20 3.63
C PHE A 141 -5.75 -5.61 3.05
N PRO A 142 -6.93 -5.90 3.65
CA PRO A 142 -8.18 -5.36 3.17
C PRO A 142 -8.27 -3.87 3.50
N VAL A 143 -8.66 -3.07 2.51
CA VAL A 143 -9.06 -1.67 2.73
C VAL A 143 -10.57 -1.62 2.96
N THR A 144 -10.98 -1.00 4.07
CA THR A 144 -12.38 -0.84 4.46
C THR A 144 -12.71 0.65 4.53
N VAL A 145 -13.66 1.08 3.71
CA VAL A 145 -14.24 2.43 3.79
C VAL A 145 -15.39 2.39 4.80
N ASN A 146 -15.33 3.23 5.84
CA ASN A 146 -16.29 3.19 6.95
C ASN A 146 -17.50 4.11 6.72
N GLY A 147 -17.40 5.09 5.81
CA GLY A 147 -18.48 6.00 5.43
C GLY A 147 -18.71 7.17 6.39
N ASP A 148 -17.81 7.37 7.36
CA ASP A 148 -17.80 8.46 8.32
C ASP A 148 -16.55 9.36 8.19
N GLY A 149 -15.93 9.34 7.01
CA GLY A 149 -14.66 9.99 6.72
C GLY A 149 -13.45 9.16 7.13
N SER A 150 -13.61 7.96 7.69
CA SER A 150 -12.50 7.08 8.03
C SER A 150 -12.33 5.88 7.09
N VAL A 151 -11.07 5.46 6.94
CA VAL A 151 -10.66 4.27 6.18
C VAL A 151 -9.77 3.41 7.06
N THR A 152 -10.14 2.15 7.25
CA THR A 152 -9.29 1.16 7.90
C THR A 152 -8.45 0.42 6.85
N ALA A 153 -7.14 0.43 7.01
CA ALA A 153 -6.17 -0.18 6.11
C ALA A 153 -4.99 -0.73 6.93
N SER A 154 -3.80 -0.87 6.32
CA SER A 154 -2.59 -1.29 7.04
C SER A 154 -1.49 -0.24 6.99
N ILE A 155 -0.62 -0.21 7.99
CA ILE A 155 0.71 0.39 7.91
C ILE A 155 1.78 -0.69 7.83
N LEU A 156 2.92 -0.37 7.21
CA LEU A 156 4.10 -1.22 7.23
C LEU A 156 5.16 -0.60 8.13
N SER A 157 5.84 -1.43 8.90
CA SER A 157 6.98 -0.99 9.71
C SER A 157 8.10 -2.02 9.75
N GLY A 158 9.31 -1.53 10.01
CA GLY A 158 10.55 -2.31 9.97
C GLY A 158 11.21 -2.55 11.33
N VAL A 159 10.53 -2.33 12.45
CA VAL A 159 11.12 -2.49 13.79
C VAL A 159 11.40 -3.95 14.12
N LEU A 160 12.66 -4.37 14.12
CA LEU A 160 13.14 -5.76 14.31
C LEU A 160 12.69 -6.77 13.24
N GLN A 161 11.63 -6.48 12.49
CA GLN A 161 11.16 -7.24 11.35
C GLN A 161 10.09 -6.43 10.61
N ASN A 162 9.62 -7.00 9.49
CA ASN A 162 8.54 -6.41 8.71
C ASN A 162 7.20 -6.71 9.39
N TRP A 163 6.66 -5.68 10.02
CA TRP A 163 5.31 -5.68 10.54
C TRP A 163 4.35 -5.10 9.53
N ALA A 164 3.12 -5.59 9.60
CA ALA A 164 2.00 -4.88 9.06
C ALA A 164 0.93 -4.81 10.13
N PHE A 165 0.46 -3.61 10.46
CA PHE A 165 -0.57 -3.40 11.47
C PHE A 165 -1.82 -2.84 10.83
N ALA A 166 -2.99 -3.22 11.33
CA ALA A 166 -4.21 -2.48 11.02
C ALA A 166 -4.08 -1.05 11.56
N ALA A 167 -4.48 -0.08 10.76
CA ALA A 167 -4.45 1.34 11.11
C ALA A 167 -5.64 2.06 10.49
N ASP A 168 -6.05 3.13 11.14
CA ASP A 168 -7.12 4.00 10.67
C ASP A 168 -6.54 5.26 10.05
N TYR A 169 -7.18 5.69 8.96
CA TYR A 169 -6.92 6.93 8.27
C TYR A 169 -8.18 7.78 8.36
N VAL A 170 -8.02 9.08 8.51
CA VAL A 170 -9.14 10.03 8.57
C VAL A 170 -9.02 11.03 7.43
N LEU A 171 -10.13 11.30 6.78
CA LEU A 171 -10.25 12.34 5.78
C LEU A 171 -10.22 13.71 6.47
N THR A 172 -9.28 14.55 6.04
CA THR A 172 -9.14 15.94 6.45
C THR A 172 -9.31 16.87 5.25
N ASP A 173 -9.25 18.18 5.49
CA ASP A 173 -9.22 19.18 4.42
C ASP A 173 -8.05 18.98 3.42
N ASN A 174 -7.00 18.24 3.81
CA ASN A 174 -5.81 17.98 2.98
C ASN A 174 -5.75 16.55 2.42
N GLY A 175 -6.80 15.74 2.60
CA GLY A 175 -6.84 14.33 2.20
C GLY A 175 -6.79 13.37 3.39
N LEU A 176 -6.48 12.10 3.12
CA LEU A 176 -6.39 11.04 4.12
C LEU A 176 -5.10 11.15 4.92
N GLU A 177 -5.23 11.24 6.24
CA GLU A 177 -4.13 11.28 7.20
C GLU A 177 -4.18 10.05 8.11
N LEU A 178 -3.02 9.47 8.40
CA LEU A 178 -2.90 8.34 9.34
C LEU A 178 -3.26 8.81 10.76
N VAL A 179 -4.13 8.07 11.45
CA VAL A 179 -4.39 8.25 12.88
C VAL A 179 -3.33 7.48 13.66
N GLU A 180 -2.20 8.14 13.91
CA GLU A 180 -1.06 7.55 14.63
C GLU A 180 -1.48 7.03 16.01
N GLN A 181 -1.04 5.81 16.31
CA GLN A 181 -1.11 5.22 17.65
C GLN A 181 0.25 5.30 18.33
N ASP A 182 0.25 5.50 19.64
CA ASP A 182 1.49 5.42 20.44
C ASP A 182 2.14 4.02 20.33
N PHE A 183 1.30 2.99 20.15
CA PHE A 183 1.72 1.61 20.03
C PHE A 183 0.68 0.75 19.29
N TYR A 184 1.12 -0.06 18.33
CA TYR A 184 0.31 -1.04 17.61
C TYR A 184 0.51 -2.42 18.23
N THR A 185 -0.56 -3.09 18.69
CA THR A 185 -0.49 -4.31 19.53
C THR A 185 -1.41 -5.45 19.08
N ASP A 186 -1.74 -5.51 17.79
CA ASP A 186 -2.69 -6.52 17.31
C ASP A 186 -2.09 -7.93 17.32
N GLU A 187 -2.63 -8.79 18.19
CA GLU A 187 -2.20 -10.19 18.38
C GLU A 187 -2.24 -11.03 17.11
N ARG A 188 -3.01 -10.64 16.08
CA ARG A 188 -3.01 -11.35 14.78
C ARG A 188 -1.64 -11.35 14.11
N TYR A 189 -0.78 -10.39 14.45
CA TYR A 189 0.57 -10.28 13.92
C TYR A 189 1.62 -10.89 14.86
N LYS A 190 1.20 -11.56 15.94
CA LYS A 190 2.12 -12.20 16.87
C LYS A 190 2.94 -13.27 16.19
N THR A 191 4.25 -13.19 16.37
CA THR A 191 5.17 -14.19 15.82
C THR A 191 4.95 -15.53 16.49
N GLU A 192 5.41 -16.59 15.83
CA GLU A 192 5.77 -17.81 16.55
C GLU A 192 6.84 -17.51 17.61
N ASP A 193 6.97 -18.40 18.59
CA ASP A 193 7.97 -18.27 19.65
C ASP A 193 9.37 -18.19 19.06
N LYS A 194 10.08 -17.13 19.45
CA LYS A 194 11.50 -16.89 19.25
C LYS A 194 12.26 -17.35 20.47
N GLU A 195 13.57 -17.56 20.33
CA GLU A 195 14.48 -17.86 21.44
C GLU A 195 15.47 -16.70 21.63
N ALA A 196 15.65 -16.27 22.89
CA ALA A 196 16.72 -15.35 23.24
C ALA A 196 18.08 -16.06 23.14
N LEU A 197 18.95 -15.65 22.22
CA LEU A 197 20.26 -16.27 22.02
C LEU A 197 21.30 -15.79 23.05
N ILE A 198 21.06 -14.63 23.65
CA ILE A 198 21.82 -14.04 24.74
C ILE A 198 20.87 -13.51 25.82
N ASP A 199 21.41 -13.07 26.96
CA ASP A 199 20.61 -12.35 27.95
C ASP A 199 20.25 -10.96 27.39
N LEU A 200 18.95 -10.63 27.33
CA LEU A 200 18.42 -9.37 26.77
C LEU A 200 17.92 -8.44 27.86
N SER A 201 18.04 -7.14 27.64
CA SER A 201 17.31 -6.14 28.42
C SER A 201 15.87 -6.07 27.96
N ALA A 202 14.95 -6.05 28.90
CA ALA A 202 13.55 -5.77 28.65
C ALA A 202 13.00 -4.83 29.72
N TYR A 203 11.91 -4.15 29.41
CA TYR A 203 11.36 -3.06 30.21
C TYR A 203 9.87 -3.30 30.48
N ASP A 204 9.34 -2.80 31.60
CA ASP A 204 7.92 -2.91 31.96
C ASP A 204 7.01 -1.88 31.27
N ALA A 205 7.62 -0.83 30.68
CA ALA A 205 6.97 0.17 29.85
C ALA A 205 7.92 0.63 28.71
N PRO A 206 7.40 1.16 27.59
CA PRO A 206 8.20 1.72 26.50
C PRO A 206 8.68 3.13 26.86
N ASP A 207 9.47 3.25 27.93
CA ASP A 207 9.99 4.51 28.47
C ASP A 207 11.41 4.32 29.03
N ASP A 208 12.23 5.37 28.97
CA ASP A 208 13.62 5.34 29.41
C ASP A 208 13.77 5.27 30.95
N GLY A 209 12.70 5.58 31.70
CA GLY A 209 12.64 5.45 33.15
C GLY A 209 12.07 4.11 33.65
N ALA A 210 11.68 3.22 32.74
CA ALA A 210 11.03 1.95 33.03
C ALA A 210 11.92 0.98 33.85
N GLU A 211 11.29 0.08 34.61
CA GLU A 211 12.02 -0.95 35.35
C GLU A 211 12.62 -1.96 34.38
N ARG A 212 13.94 -2.13 34.47
CA ARG A 212 14.69 -3.06 33.62
C ARG A 212 14.71 -4.46 34.22
N GLN A 213 14.44 -5.43 33.36
CA GLN A 213 14.53 -6.86 33.63
C GLN A 213 15.33 -7.59 32.55
N VAL A 214 15.63 -8.86 32.83
CA VAL A 214 16.47 -9.69 31.94
C VAL A 214 15.69 -10.90 31.44
N ILE A 215 15.51 -10.95 30.12
CA ILE A 215 15.10 -12.19 29.44
C ILE A 215 16.37 -13.04 29.31
N LYS A 216 16.36 -14.24 29.90
CA LYS A 216 17.56 -15.09 29.94
C LYS A 216 17.80 -15.79 28.62
N ALA A 217 19.05 -15.98 28.24
CA ALA A 217 19.41 -16.82 27.10
C ALA A 217 18.73 -18.21 27.20
N GLY A 218 18.18 -18.69 26.09
CA GLY A 218 17.38 -19.90 25.98
C GLY A 218 15.90 -19.75 26.36
N SER A 219 15.44 -18.54 26.74
CA SER A 219 14.02 -18.29 27.01
C SER A 219 13.24 -18.12 25.71
N ALA A 220 12.01 -18.64 25.68
CA ALA A 220 11.09 -18.48 24.57
C ALA A 220 10.15 -17.30 24.79
N PHE A 221 9.91 -16.51 23.75
CA PHE A 221 8.99 -15.37 23.74
C PHE A 221 8.51 -15.06 22.32
N SER A 222 7.33 -14.46 22.17
CA SER A 222 6.84 -13.94 20.89
C SER A 222 6.99 -12.42 20.82
N LEU A 223 7.07 -11.87 19.61
CA LEU A 223 6.98 -10.42 19.36
C LEU A 223 5.63 -10.11 18.71
N TYR A 224 4.98 -8.99 19.03
CA TYR A 224 3.66 -8.66 18.42
C TYR A 224 3.21 -7.21 18.51
N GLY A 225 4.15 -6.28 18.48
CA GLY A 225 3.77 -4.89 18.44
C GLY A 225 4.95 -3.97 18.40
N GLU A 226 4.68 -2.73 18.05
CA GLU A 226 5.66 -1.67 18.05
C GLU A 226 5.09 -0.34 18.49
N GLY A 227 5.96 0.58 18.91
CA GLY A 227 5.59 1.96 19.13
C GLY A 227 6.79 2.85 19.37
N GLY A 228 6.52 4.12 19.64
CA GLY A 228 7.53 5.16 19.81
C GLY A 228 7.66 6.09 18.59
N SER A 229 8.29 7.25 18.81
CA SER A 229 8.46 8.28 17.78
C SER A 229 9.85 8.22 17.15
N TRP A 230 9.87 8.30 15.82
CA TRP A 230 11.05 8.33 14.97
C TRP A 230 11.64 9.73 14.77
N ASP A 231 11.07 10.76 15.40
CA ASP A 231 11.47 12.14 15.13
C ASP A 231 12.95 12.35 15.46
N ALA A 232 13.73 12.46 14.37
CA ALA A 232 15.17 12.48 14.28
C ALA A 232 15.84 13.75 14.86
N GLY A 233 15.29 14.30 15.94
CA GLY A 233 15.83 15.45 16.67
C GLY A 233 16.82 15.04 17.75
N GLU A 234 16.45 14.09 18.60
CA GLU A 234 17.28 13.53 19.66
C GLU A 234 16.72 12.13 19.94
N GLY A 235 17.57 11.09 19.96
CA GLY A 235 17.18 9.70 20.22
C GLY A 235 16.64 9.46 21.63
N ALA A 236 15.59 10.18 22.02
CA ALA A 236 15.08 10.29 23.38
C ALA A 236 13.88 9.38 23.65
N HIS A 237 13.30 8.76 22.62
CA HIS A 237 12.24 7.77 22.84
C HIS A 237 12.56 6.39 22.27
N GLY A 238 13.38 6.27 21.21
CA GLY A 238 13.67 4.98 20.59
C GLY A 238 12.40 4.29 20.07
N ALA A 239 12.56 3.32 19.19
CA ALA A 239 11.43 2.44 18.92
C ALA A 239 11.38 1.34 19.96
N TRP A 240 10.21 0.76 20.11
CA TRP A 240 9.98 -0.30 21.06
C TRP A 240 9.31 -1.45 20.35
N ALA A 241 9.68 -2.67 20.72
CA ALA A 241 8.98 -3.87 20.31
C ALA A 241 8.35 -4.54 21.53
N LEU A 242 7.07 -4.92 21.42
CA LEU A 242 6.37 -5.67 22.45
C LEU A 242 6.73 -7.15 22.33
N ALA A 243 7.20 -7.72 23.43
CA ALA A 243 7.48 -9.13 23.61
C ALA A 243 6.56 -9.73 24.68
N GLU A 244 6.22 -11.01 24.57
CA GLU A 244 5.54 -11.75 25.63
C GLU A 244 6.14 -13.14 25.79
N ASP A 245 6.39 -13.54 27.03
CA ASP A 245 6.88 -14.87 27.32
C ASP A 245 5.77 -15.94 27.32
N THR A 246 6.18 -17.20 27.41
CA THR A 246 5.25 -18.36 27.47
C THR A 246 4.28 -18.36 28.67
N SER A 247 4.46 -17.49 29.66
CA SER A 247 3.54 -17.32 30.79
C SER A 247 2.49 -16.22 30.57
N GLY A 248 2.62 -15.46 29.48
CA GLY A 248 1.77 -14.30 29.16
C GLY A 248 2.28 -12.99 29.77
N ALA A 249 3.49 -12.96 30.33
CA ALA A 249 4.06 -11.71 30.83
C ALA A 249 4.63 -10.89 29.66
N GLN A 250 4.24 -9.61 29.62
CA GLN A 250 4.62 -8.68 28.57
C GLN A 250 5.86 -7.86 28.95
N TYR A 251 6.66 -7.57 27.93
CA TYR A 251 7.93 -6.85 28.05
C TYR A 251 8.13 -5.95 26.84
N TYR A 252 8.83 -4.83 27.03
CA TYR A 252 9.23 -3.95 25.93
C TYR A 252 10.72 -4.08 25.67
N LEU A 253 11.10 -4.31 24.42
CA LEU A 253 12.48 -4.28 23.97
C LEU A 253 12.76 -2.90 23.37
N LYS A 254 13.80 -2.23 23.86
CA LYS A 254 14.25 -0.96 23.29
C LYS A 254 14.99 -1.23 21.98
N VAL A 255 14.64 -0.50 20.93
CA VAL A 255 15.14 -0.68 19.58
C VAL A 255 15.82 0.59 19.08
N ARG A 256 17.00 0.43 18.47
CA ARG A 256 17.79 1.49 17.83
C ARG A 256 18.06 1.11 16.37
N GLU A 257 18.07 2.11 15.48
CA GLU A 257 18.31 1.93 14.03
C GLU A 257 17.47 0.79 13.39
N LEU A 258 16.24 0.58 13.87
CA LEU A 258 15.32 -0.49 13.45
C LEU A 258 15.78 -1.93 13.73
N SER A 259 17.06 -2.22 13.90
CA SER A 259 17.57 -3.59 13.97
C SER A 259 18.38 -3.92 15.22
N GLU A 260 18.72 -2.94 16.07
CA GLU A 260 19.55 -3.17 17.25
C GLU A 260 18.71 -3.17 18.53
N ILE A 261 19.06 -4.04 19.47
CA ILE A 261 18.47 -4.12 20.81
C ILE A 261 19.54 -4.11 21.90
N GLU A 262 19.14 -3.86 23.14
CA GLU A 262 20.05 -3.89 24.27
C GLU A 262 20.21 -5.30 24.88
N ASP A 263 21.45 -5.74 25.03
CA ASP A 263 21.79 -6.91 25.84
C ASP A 263 21.66 -6.64 27.35
N ALA A 264 21.79 -7.66 28.19
CA ALA A 264 21.70 -7.52 29.65
C ALA A 264 22.87 -6.73 30.30
N THR A 265 23.85 -6.25 29.54
CA THR A 265 24.85 -5.29 30.00
C THR A 265 24.51 -3.84 29.64
N GLY A 266 23.50 -3.63 28.78
CA GLY A 266 23.12 -2.34 28.21
C GLY A 266 23.92 -2.00 26.94
N ALA A 267 24.60 -2.98 26.35
CA ALA A 267 25.27 -2.82 25.06
C ALA A 267 24.28 -3.09 23.93
N TRP A 268 24.40 -2.32 22.85
CA TRP A 268 23.61 -2.51 21.64
C TRP A 268 24.18 -3.65 20.79
N VAL A 269 23.31 -4.53 20.35
CA VAL A 269 23.63 -5.69 19.51
C VAL A 269 22.62 -5.81 18.39
N GLU A 270 23.02 -6.41 17.26
CA GLU A 270 22.09 -6.75 16.19
C GLU A 270 21.05 -7.74 16.70
N ALA A 271 19.77 -7.44 16.48
CA ALA A 271 18.69 -8.28 16.99
C ALA A 271 18.72 -9.67 16.38
N SER A 272 19.17 -9.84 15.12
CA SER A 272 19.32 -11.14 14.48
C SER A 272 20.39 -12.03 15.10
N ASP A 273 21.38 -11.44 15.78
CA ASP A 273 22.38 -12.18 16.56
C ASP A 273 21.88 -12.52 17.97
N ALA A 274 20.84 -11.84 18.43
CA ALA A 274 20.34 -11.88 19.80
C ALA A 274 18.99 -12.63 19.93
N ILE A 275 18.21 -12.74 18.85
CA ILE A 275 16.88 -13.34 18.79
C ILE A 275 16.82 -14.29 17.60
N SER A 276 16.45 -15.54 17.85
CA SER A 276 16.42 -16.57 16.81
C SER A 276 15.35 -16.29 15.76
N GLY A 277 15.68 -16.51 14.48
CA GLY A 277 14.69 -16.50 13.40
C GLY A 277 14.02 -15.15 13.15
N LEU A 278 14.66 -14.02 13.50
CA LEU A 278 14.23 -12.72 12.99
C LEU A 278 14.47 -12.63 11.50
N SER A 279 13.48 -12.13 10.78
CA SER A 279 13.62 -11.71 9.39
C SER A 279 13.76 -10.19 9.38
N LEU A 280 14.98 -9.73 9.66
CA LEU A 280 15.34 -8.33 9.51
C LEU A 280 15.29 -7.92 8.04
N HIS A 281 14.99 -6.65 7.78
CA HIS A 281 15.06 -6.09 6.45
C HIS A 281 16.48 -6.26 5.87
N GLY A 282 16.54 -6.75 4.63
CA GLY A 282 17.70 -6.79 3.74
C GLY A 282 17.27 -6.55 2.31
#